data_AF-A0A2G6C855-F1
#
_entry.id   AF-A0A2G6C855-F1
#
_cell.length_a   1.000
_cell.length_b   1.000
_cell.length_c   1.000
_cell.angle_alpha   90.00
_cell.angle_beta   90.00
_cell.angle_gamma   90.00
#
_symmetry.space_group_name_H-M   'P 1'
#
loop_
_entity.id
_entity.type
_entity.pdbx_description
1 polymer ?
#
loop_
_entity_poly.entity_id
_entity_poly.type
_entity_poly.pdbx_seq_one_letter_code
_entity_poly.pdbx_strand_id
1 'polypeptide(L)' 'MSVKNQMQKSNKLWQQSGITGVPTIIVNGKYVVRMSEGGTERLFDVIEFLLITDKL' A
#
# COMPACT_ATOMS: atom_id res chain seq x y z
N MET A 1 -3.71 -17.27 -19.73
CA MET A 1 -4.26 -17.42 -18.35
C MET A 1 -3.52 -16.61 -17.28
N SER A 2 -2.50 -15.79 -17.59
CA SER A 2 -1.72 -15.08 -16.55
C SER A 2 -2.43 -13.87 -15.91
N VAL A 3 -3.01 -12.98 -16.73
CA VAL A 3 -3.60 -11.71 -16.23
C VAL A 3 -4.83 -11.94 -15.36
N LYS A 4 -5.74 -12.83 -15.77
CA LYS A 4 -6.98 -13.13 -15.00
C LYS A 4 -6.68 -13.62 -13.59
N ASN A 5 -5.68 -14.49 -13.43
CA ASN A 5 -5.29 -15.01 -12.12
C ASN A 5 -4.66 -13.92 -11.25
N GLN A 6 -3.87 -13.02 -11.84
CA GLN A 6 -3.32 -11.87 -11.12
C GLN A 6 -4.42 -10.90 -10.67
N MET A 7 -5.40 -10.60 -11.53
CA MET A 7 -6.54 -9.77 -11.16
C MET A 7 -7.35 -10.37 -10.01
N GLN A 8 -7.63 -11.68 -10.05
CA GLN A 8 -8.34 -12.36 -8.97
C GLN A 8 -7.55 -12.31 -7.64
N LYS A 9 -6.23 -12.50 -7.70
CA LYS A 9 -5.35 -12.38 -6.53
C LYS A 9 -5.39 -10.95 -5.96
N SER A 10 -5.27 -9.94 -6.81
CA SER A 10 -5.33 -8.53 -6.38
C SER A 10 -6.68 -8.17 -5.76
N ASN A 11 -7.79 -8.59 -6.35
CA ASN A 11 -9.13 -8.36 -5.79
C ASN A 11 -9.28 -9.00 -4.40
N LYS A 12 -8.78 -10.23 -4.22
CA LYS A 12 -8.83 -10.91 -2.93
C LYS A 12 -8.03 -10.15 -1.87
N LEU A 13 -6.82 -9.70 -2.20
CA LEU A 13 -5.99 -8.90 -1.30
C LEU A 13 -6.66 -7.56 -0.96
N TRP A 14 -7.24 -6.87 -1.95
CA TRP A 14 -7.96 -5.62 -1.72
C TRP A 14 -9.16 -5.81 -0.77
N GLN A 15 -9.99 -6.82 -1.00
CA GLN A 15 -11.14 -7.13 -0.13
C GLN A 15 -10.73 -7.44 1.31
N GLN A 16 -9.58 -8.10 1.51
CA GLN A 16 -9.06 -8.45 2.83
C GLN A 16 -8.37 -7.27 3.54
N SER A 17 -7.90 -6.27 2.79
CA SER A 17 -7.07 -5.17 3.31
C SER A 17 -7.84 -4.04 3.99
N GLY A 18 -9.16 -3.92 3.75
CA GLY A 18 -9.95 -2.77 4.23
C GLY A 18 -9.51 -1.42 3.63
N ILE A 19 -8.83 -1.43 2.48
CA ILE A 19 -8.41 -0.23 1.75
C ILE A 19 -9.64 0.43 1.10
N THR A 20 -9.93 1.67 1.50
CA THR A 20 -11.12 2.42 1.07
C THR A 20 -10.85 3.45 -0.04
N GLY A 21 -9.59 3.62 -0.47
CA GLY A 21 -9.21 4.63 -1.45
C GLY A 21 -7.82 4.42 -2.05
N VAL A 22 -7.51 5.18 -3.10
CA VAL A 22 -6.24 5.11 -3.82
C VAL A 22 -5.57 6.49 -3.88
N PRO A 23 -4.21 6.53 -3.93
CA PRO A 23 -3.27 5.43 -3.73
C PRO A 23 -3.15 5.03 -2.24
N THR A 24 -2.91 3.73 -2.01
CA THR A 24 -2.59 3.15 -0.69
C THR A 24 -1.43 2.18 -0.85
N ILE A 25 -0.45 2.24 0.05
CA ILE A 25 0.76 1.41 0.05
C ILE A 25 0.89 0.70 1.40
N ILE A 26 1.24 -0.59 1.36
CA ILE A 26 1.54 -1.38 2.57
C ILE A 26 3.06 -1.51 2.67
N VAL A 27 3.66 -0.97 3.73
CA VAL A 27 5.10 -1.01 3.98
C VAL A 27 5.42 -2.11 4.99
N ASN A 28 6.38 -2.98 4.64
CA ASN A 28 6.85 -4.10 5.46
C ASN A 28 5.75 -5.08 5.94
N GLY A 29 4.58 -5.09 5.31
CA GLY A 29 3.42 -5.87 5.75
C GLY A 29 2.79 -5.39 7.07
N LYS A 30 3.27 -4.27 7.63
CA LYS A 30 2.88 -3.76 8.96
C LYS A 30 2.11 -2.45 8.89
N TYR A 31 2.51 -1.55 7.99
CA TYR A 31 1.99 -0.17 7.94
C TYR A 31 1.17 0.07 6.69
N VAL A 32 -0.05 0.58 6.85
CA VAL A 32 -0.90 1.04 5.74
C VAL A 32 -0.76 2.55 5.61
N VAL A 33 -0.14 3.02 4.52
CA VAL A 33 0.05 4.44 4.24
C VAL A 33 -0.88 4.85 3.10
N ARG A 34 -1.72 5.86 3.34
CA ARG A 34 -2.73 6.34 2.40
C ARG A 34 -2.39 7.77 1.98
N MET A 35 -2.82 8.16 0.78
CA MET A 35 -2.73 9.56 0.38
C MET A 35 -3.51 10.43 1.37
N SER A 36 -2.84 11.46 1.88
CA SER A 36 -3.40 12.45 2.80
C SER A 36 -3.41 13.83 2.14
N GLU A 37 -3.94 14.84 2.83
CA GLU A 37 -4.02 16.21 2.33
C GLU A 37 -2.64 16.81 1.95
N GLY A 38 -1.53 16.24 2.44
CA GLY A 38 -0.16 16.60 2.06
C GLY A 38 0.30 16.12 0.68
N GLY A 39 -0.58 15.47 -0.10
CA GLY A 39 -0.28 15.00 -1.45
C GLY A 39 0.68 13.82 -1.52
N THR A 40 1.18 13.56 -2.73
CA THR A 40 2.01 12.39 -3.05
C THR A 40 3.43 12.49 -2.46
N GLU A 41 3.98 13.69 -2.32
CA GLU A 41 5.32 13.88 -1.73
C GLU A 41 5.34 13.41 -0.28
N ARG A 42 4.37 13.86 0.53
CA ARG A 42 4.27 13.46 1.93
C ARG A 42 4.02 11.96 2.10
N LEU A 43 3.33 11.32 1.16
CA LEU A 43 3.15 9.88 1.14
C LEU A 43 4.50 9.16 1.04
N PHE A 44 5.37 9.60 0.12
CA PHE A 44 6.67 8.97 -0.08
C PHE A 44 7.64 9.25 1.06
N ASP A 45 7.62 10.44 1.67
CA ASP A 45 8.43 10.73 2.87
C ASP A 45 8.14 9.74 4.00
N VAL A 46 6.86 9.43 4.23
CA VAL A 46 6.45 8.50 5.28
C VAL A 46 6.89 7.07 4.95
N ILE A 47 6.79 6.67 3.68
CA ILE A 47 7.25 5.35 3.23
C ILE A 47 8.76 5.23 3.42
N GLU A 48 9.53 6.24 3.01
CA GLU A 48 10.97 6.26 3.18
C GLU A 48 11.36 6.19 4.65
N PHE A 49 10.73 7.00 5.51
CA PHE A 49 10.92 6.95 6.95
C PHE A 49 10.71 5.53 7.49
N LEU A 50 9.58 4.90 7.17
CA LEU A 50 9.24 3.56 7.66
C LEU A 50 10.23 2.48 7.18
N LEU A 51 10.68 2.56 5.92
CA LEU A 51 11.68 1.64 5.36
C LEU A 51 13.05 1.78 6.04
N ILE A 52 13.42 2.99 6.44
CA ILE A 52 14.69 3.24 7.14
C ILE A 52 14.60 2.80 8.60
N THR A 53 13.49 3.10 9.28
CA THR A 53 13.36 2.88 10.73
C THR A 53 13.00 1.46 11.13
N ASP A 54 12.28 0.72 10.28
CA ASP A 54 11.82 -0.64 10.58
C ASP A 54 12.27 -1.58 9.46
N LYS A 55 13.43 -2.23 9.64
CA LYS A 55 13.93 -3.24 8.69
C LYS A 55 13.15 -4.55 8.88
N LEU A 56 12.89 -5.23 7.76
CA LEU A 56 12.19 -6.52 7.71
C LEU A 56 12.82 -7.58 8.62
#